data_AF-X1AA03-F1
#
_entry.id   AF-X1AA03-F1
#
_cell.length_a   1.000
_cell.length_b   1.000
_cell.length_c   1.000
_cell.angle_alpha   90.00
_cell.angle_beta   90.00
_cell.angle_gamma   90.00
#
_symmetry.space_group_name_H-M   'P 1'
#
loop_
_entity.id
_entity.type
_entity.pdbx_description
1 polymer ?
#
loop_
_entity_poly.entity_id
_entity_poly.type
_entity_poly.pdbx_seq_one_letter_code
_entity_poly.pdbx_strand_id
1 'polypeptide(L)'
;MGVGTMCCRKNPREVFELLKQIKAALPDWVKIHCFGLSIDILKYKEIYDRIDSIDTWAWHYYIGVGERDYRLKGITRPEMEKKLFLDYQRKVEKIINNNHNQSLLKVTDESKKG
;
A
#
# COMPACT_ATOMS: atom_id res chain seq x y z
N MET A 1 16.33 5.19 0.87
CA MET A 1 16.20 5.59 -0.54
C MET A 1 14.73 5.86 -0.85
N GLY A 2 14.45 6.99 -1.48
CA GLY A 2 13.11 7.29 -2.02
C GLY A 2 12.97 6.79 -3.45
N VAL A 3 11.85 6.14 -3.78
CA VAL A 3 11.52 5.63 -5.11
C VAL A 3 10.26 6.33 -5.60
N GLY A 4 10.42 7.30 -6.49
CA GLY A 4 9.33 8.06 -7.11
C GLY A 4 8.71 7.36 -8.32
N THR A 5 7.67 7.97 -8.92
CA THR A 5 7.03 7.56 -10.20
C THR A 5 6.41 6.16 -10.24
N MET A 6 6.24 5.51 -9.09
CA MET A 6 5.61 4.19 -9.00
C MET A 6 4.09 4.24 -9.31
N CYS A 7 3.47 5.41 -9.18
CA CYS A 7 2.06 5.67 -9.45
C CYS A 7 1.62 5.35 -10.89
N CYS A 8 2.53 5.40 -11.87
CA CYS A 8 2.21 5.13 -13.27
C CYS A 8 2.22 3.64 -13.61
N ARG A 9 2.69 2.77 -12.71
CA ARG A 9 2.82 1.33 -12.97
C ARG A 9 1.64 0.59 -12.36
N LYS A 10 0.66 0.25 -13.20
CA LYS A 10 -0.50 -0.56 -12.81
C LYS A 10 -0.18 -2.06 -12.72
N ASN A 11 1.00 -2.48 -13.16
CA ASN A 11 1.41 -3.87 -13.22
C ASN A 11 2.26 -4.24 -11.98
N PRO A 12 1.73 -5.09 -11.07
CA PRO A 12 2.47 -5.50 -9.87
C PRO A 12 3.80 -6.20 -10.19
N ARG A 13 3.90 -6.92 -11.32
CA ARG A 13 5.14 -7.60 -11.71
C ARG A 13 6.26 -6.62 -12.03
N GLU A 14 5.95 -5.52 -12.74
CA GLU A 14 6.94 -4.48 -13.03
C GLU A 14 7.42 -3.78 -11.75
N VAL A 15 6.49 -3.54 -10.82
CA VAL A 15 6.84 -2.99 -9.50
C VAL A 15 7.76 -3.95 -8.74
N PHE A 16 7.42 -5.24 -8.72
CA PHE A 16 8.24 -6.26 -8.07
C PHE A 16 9.65 -6.34 -8.66
N GLU A 17 9.79 -6.45 -9.99
CA GLU A 17 11.10 -6.54 -10.64
C GLU A 17 11.94 -5.28 -10.42
N LEU A 18 11.32 -4.10 -10.45
CA LEU A 18 12.04 -2.86 -10.11
C LEU A 18 12.56 -2.89 -8.67
N LEU A 19 11.70 -3.21 -7.69
CA LEU A 19 12.10 -3.22 -6.28
C LEU A 19 13.16 -4.28 -6.00
N LYS A 20 13.09 -5.41 -6.67
CA LYS A 20 14.11 -6.47 -6.63
C LYS A 20 15.46 -5.95 -7.14
N GLN A 21 15.49 -5.29 -8.29
CA GLN A 21 16.71 -4.71 -8.84
C GLN A 21 17.28 -3.61 -7.96
N ILE A 22 16.42 -2.73 -7.42
CA ILE A 22 16.83 -1.68 -6.49
C ILE A 22 17.44 -2.29 -5.23
N LYS A 23 16.77 -3.27 -4.60
CA LYS A 23 17.29 -3.89 -3.37
C LYS A 23 18.60 -4.63 -3.60
N ALA A 24 18.77 -5.28 -4.76
CA ALA A 24 20.03 -5.93 -5.14
C ALA A 24 21.18 -4.93 -5.35
N ALA A 25 20.89 -3.68 -5.73
CA ALA A 25 21.87 -2.63 -5.95
C ALA A 25 22.19 -1.80 -4.69
N LEU A 26 21.43 -1.98 -3.61
CA LEU A 26 21.58 -1.21 -2.38
C LEU A 26 22.11 -2.08 -1.24
N PRO A 27 22.86 -1.51 -0.30
CA PRO A 27 23.16 -2.18 0.96
C PRO A 27 21.88 -2.55 1.72
N ASP A 28 21.90 -3.69 2.44
CA ASP A 28 20.72 -4.23 3.13
C ASP A 28 20.10 -3.27 4.14
N TRP A 29 20.94 -2.45 4.80
CA TRP A 29 20.52 -1.45 5.79
C TRP A 29 19.77 -0.26 5.18
N VAL A 30 19.81 -0.09 3.86
CA VAL A 30 19.07 0.99 3.18
C VAL A 30 17.60 0.62 3.10
N LYS A 31 16.78 1.45 3.75
CA LYS A 31 15.32 1.38 3.72
C LYS A 31 14.76 1.95 2.42
N ILE A 32 13.69 1.36 1.90
CA ILE A 32 13.00 1.78 0.67
C ILE A 32 11.69 2.49 1.04
N HIS A 33 11.56 3.75 0.64
CA HIS A 33 10.33 4.54 0.74
C HIS A 33 9.74 4.76 -0.66
N CYS A 34 8.50 4.37 -0.89
CA CYS A 34 7.85 4.48 -2.21
C CYS A 34 6.83 5.62 -2.24
N PHE A 35 6.95 6.51 -3.23
CA PHE A 35 5.98 7.60 -3.45
C PHE A 35 4.93 7.22 -4.50
N GLY A 36 3.66 7.50 -4.17
CA GLY A 36 2.53 7.36 -5.09
C GLY A 36 2.13 5.92 -5.40
N LEU A 37 2.52 4.94 -4.58
CA LEU A 37 2.15 3.56 -4.79
C LEU A 37 0.65 3.35 -4.57
N SER A 38 0.00 2.57 -5.44
CA SER A 38 -1.38 2.11 -5.18
C SER A 38 -1.39 1.12 -4.01
N ILE A 39 -2.34 1.28 -3.08
CA ILE A 39 -2.49 0.36 -1.95
C ILE A 39 -2.75 -1.08 -2.38
N ASP A 40 -3.38 -1.29 -3.55
CA ASP A 40 -3.68 -2.64 -4.03
C ASP A 40 -2.42 -3.44 -4.34
N ILE A 41 -1.32 -2.76 -4.65
CA ILE A 41 -0.01 -3.39 -4.86
C ILE A 41 0.56 -3.96 -3.55
N LEU A 42 0.16 -3.41 -2.40
CA LEU A 42 0.59 -3.94 -1.09
C LEU A 42 -0.06 -5.28 -0.74
N LYS A 43 -1.09 -5.72 -1.49
CA LYS A 43 -1.66 -7.07 -1.34
C LYS A 43 -0.68 -8.17 -1.74
N TYR A 44 0.32 -7.85 -2.55
CA TYR A 44 1.35 -8.79 -2.96
C TYR A 44 2.46 -8.80 -1.89
N LYS A 45 2.49 -9.86 -1.09
CA LYS A 45 3.43 -9.99 0.04
C LYS A 45 4.88 -9.76 -0.37
N GLU A 46 5.29 -10.25 -1.53
CA GLU A 46 6.65 -10.09 -2.04
C GLU A 46 7.06 -8.62 -2.25
N ILE A 47 6.09 -7.77 -2.61
CA ILE A 47 6.29 -6.33 -2.75
C ILE A 47 6.25 -5.67 -1.37
N TYR A 48 5.27 -6.04 -0.53
CA TYR A 48 5.14 -5.54 0.83
C TYR A 48 6.41 -5.73 1.65
N ASP A 49 7.00 -6.94 1.61
CA ASP A 49 8.22 -7.29 2.37
C ASP A 49 9.47 -6.53 1.91
N ARG A 50 9.43 -5.84 0.76
CA ARG A 50 10.57 -5.13 0.17
C ARG A 50 10.51 -3.61 0.38
N ILE A 51 9.44 -3.11 0.99
CA ILE A 51 9.20 -1.67 1.18
C ILE A 51 9.11 -1.40 2.68
N ASP A 52 9.81 -0.38 3.15
CA ASP A 52 9.78 0.04 4.55
C ASP A 52 8.67 1.05 4.84
N SER A 53 8.31 1.87 3.86
CA SER A 53 7.25 2.87 4.00
C SER A 53 6.71 3.35 2.65
N ILE A 54 5.50 3.90 2.67
CA ILE A 54 4.87 4.49 1.48
C ILE A 54 4.31 5.87 1.80
N ASP A 55 4.24 6.72 0.78
CA ASP A 55 3.46 7.95 0.79
C ASP A 55 2.46 7.93 -0.38
N THR A 56 1.20 8.26 -0.11
CA THR A 56 0.16 8.30 -1.13
C THR A 56 -1.01 9.20 -0.75
N TRP A 57 -1.42 10.00 -1.73
CA TRP A 57 -2.63 10.82 -1.70
C TRP A 57 -3.78 10.18 -2.49
N ALA A 58 -3.69 8.90 -2.83
CA ALA A 58 -4.70 8.21 -3.64
C ALA A 58 -6.11 8.25 -3.03
N TRP A 59 -6.23 8.34 -1.70
CA TRP A 59 -7.53 8.47 -1.02
C TRP A 59 -8.21 9.82 -1.25
N HIS A 60 -7.42 10.88 -1.46
CA HIS A 60 -7.91 12.23 -1.69
C HIS A 60 -8.51 12.40 -3.10
N TYR A 61 -8.12 11.56 -4.06
CA TYR A 61 -8.69 11.57 -5.43
C TYR A 61 -10.22 11.43 -5.44
N TYR A 62 -10.76 10.60 -4.53
CA TYR A 62 -12.20 10.30 -4.48
C TYR A 62 -13.04 11.45 -3.92
N ILE A 63 -12.43 12.45 -3.30
CA ILE A 63 -13.13 13.65 -2.85
C ILE A 63 -13.75 14.36 -4.05
N GLY A 64 -12.98 14.62 -5.12
CA GLY A 64 -13.49 15.30 -6.31
C GLY A 64 -14.49 14.48 -7.11
N VAL A 65 -14.34 13.15 -7.13
CA VAL A 65 -15.24 12.25 -7.87
C VAL A 65 -16.59 12.10 -7.17
N GLY A 66 -16.61 12.03 -5.84
CA GLY A 66 -17.84 11.86 -5.06
C GLY A 66 -18.53 13.16 -4.68
N GLU A 67 -17.86 14.30 -4.80
CA GLU A 67 -18.27 15.57 -4.18
C GLU A 67 -19.73 15.93 -4.45
N ARG A 68 -20.20 15.73 -5.69
CA ARG A 68 -21.58 16.00 -6.08
C ARG A 68 -22.59 15.17 -5.29
N ASP A 69 -22.36 13.88 -5.15
CA ASP A 69 -23.25 12.95 -4.44
C ASP A 69 -23.27 13.21 -2.93
N TYR A 70 -22.13 13.60 -2.35
CA TYR A 70 -22.03 13.95 -0.93
C TYR A 70 -22.76 15.27 -0.63
N ARG A 71 -22.62 16.27 -1.50
CA ARG A 71 -23.36 17.54 -1.38
C ARG A 71 -24.87 17.34 -1.44
N LEU A 72 -25.36 16.48 -2.34
CA LEU A 72 -26.79 16.14 -2.43
C LEU A 72 -27.33 15.46 -1.16
N LYS A 73 -26.45 14.83 -0.38
CA LYS A 73 -26.78 14.19 0.91
C LYS A 73 -26.57 15.13 2.11
N GLY A 74 -26.26 16.40 1.88
CA GLY A 74 -26.00 17.38 2.94
C GLY A 74 -24.70 17.14 3.72
N ILE A 75 -23.79 16.33 3.19
CA ILE A 75 -22.51 16.01 3.84
C ILE A 75 -21.51 17.12 3.53
N THR A 76 -20.85 17.65 4.56
CA THR A 76 -19.82 18.68 4.40
C THR A 76 -18.51 18.08 3.89
N ARG A 77 -17.66 18.91 3.29
CA ARG A 77 -16.35 18.47 2.81
C ARG A 77 -15.46 17.87 3.93
N PRO A 78 -15.33 18.47 5.12
CA PRO A 78 -14.55 17.87 6.22
C PRO A 78 -15.08 16.50 6.65
N GLU A 79 -16.40 16.29 6.67
CA GLU A 79 -17.00 14.99 7.00
C GLU A 79 -16.70 13.94 5.93
N MET A 80 -16.76 14.32 4.65
CA MET A 80 -16.36 13.46 3.53
C MET A 80 -14.88 13.09 3.58
N GLU A 81 -14.00 14.06 3.82
CA GLU A 81 -12.54 13.85 3.97
C GLU A 81 -12.24 12.88 5.11
N LYS A 82 -12.84 13.11 6.28
CA LYS A 82 -12.71 12.21 7.44
C LYS A 82 -13.18 10.80 7.11
N LYS A 83 -14.33 10.66 6.44
CA LYS A 83 -14.88 9.35 6.07
C LYS A 83 -13.95 8.61 5.11
N LEU A 84 -13.51 9.27 4.03
CA LEU A 84 -12.63 8.67 3.02
C LEU A 84 -11.27 8.29 3.62
N PHE A 85 -10.72 9.12 4.50
CA PHE A 85 -9.50 8.81 5.24
C PHE A 85 -9.66 7.56 6.12
N LEU A 86 -10.73 7.47 6.91
CA LEU A 86 -11.00 6.30 7.75
C LEU A 86 -11.22 5.02 6.93
N ASP A 87 -11.96 5.11 5.82
CA ASP A 87 -12.17 3.99 4.92
C ASP A 87 -10.85 3.53 4.27
N TYR A 88 -9.98 4.48 3.93
CA TYR A 88 -8.63 4.19 3.44
C TYR A 88 -7.75 3.53 4.51
N GLN A 89 -7.75 4.06 5.73
CA GLN A 89 -7.01 3.48 6.86
C GLN A 89 -7.42 2.02 7.11
N ARG A 90 -8.73 1.72 7.19
CA ARG A 90 -9.22 0.35 7.35
C ARG A 90 -8.76 -0.59 6.24
N LYS A 91 -8.70 -0.11 4.99
CA LYS A 91 -8.19 -0.90 3.86
C LYS A 91 -6.72 -1.24 4.05
N VAL A 92 -5.91 -0.26 4.47
CA VAL A 92 -4.48 -0.46 4.75
C VAL A 92 -4.29 -1.45 5.90
N GLU A 93 -5.00 -1.28 7.01
CA GLU A 93 -4.97 -2.20 8.16
C GLU A 93 -5.32 -3.64 7.75
N LYS A 94 -6.36 -3.81 6.92
CA LYS A 94 -6.74 -5.13 6.39
C LYS A 94 -5.60 -5.77 5.58
N ILE A 95 -4.89 -4.99 4.76
CA ILE A 95 -3.75 -5.49 3.98
C ILE A 95 -2.60 -5.89 4.89
N ILE A 96 -2.26 -5.04 5.87
CA ILE A 96 -1.20 -5.31 6.86
C ILE A 96 -1.50 -6.60 7.63
N ASN A 97 -2.73 -6.75 8.12
CA ASN A 97 -3.16 -7.92 8.87
C ASN A 97 -3.12 -9.19 8.00
N ASN A 98 -3.57 -9.11 6.75
CA ASN A 98 -3.49 -10.24 5.83
C ASN A 98 -2.04 -10.67 5.57
N ASN A 99 -1.12 -9.74 5.36
CA ASN A 99 0.29 -10.05 5.14
C ASN A 99 0.99 -10.59 6.40
N HIS A 100 0.65 -10.08 7.59
CA HIS A 100 1.13 -10.62 8.86
C HIS A 100 0.67 -12.06 9.07
N ASN A 101 -0.62 -12.34 8.86
CA ASN A 101 -1.18 -13.68 9.02
C ASN A 101 -0.57 -14.68 8.02
N GLN A 102 -0.29 -14.26 6.79
CA GLN A 102 0.45 -15.10 5.83
C GLN A 102 1.87 -15.41 6.28
N SER A 103 2.52 -14.49 7.00
CA SER A 103 3.85 -14.73 7.57
C SER A 103 3.81 -15.76 8.70
N LEU A 104 2.81 -15.69 9.59
CA LEU A 104 2.64 -16.63 10.71
C LEU A 104 2.37 -18.05 10.22
N LEU A 105 1.53 -18.22 9.19
CA LEU A 105 1.22 -19.53 8.61
C LEU A 105 2.47 -20.22 8.02
N LYS A 106 3.36 -19.47 7.36
CA LYS A 106 4.63 -20.02 6.84
C LYS A 106 5.55 -20.52 7.95
N VAL A 107 5.68 -19.75 9.05
CA VAL A 107 6.51 -20.14 10.20
C VAL A 107 5.99 -21.43 10.86
N THR A 108 4.68 -21.60 10.94
CA THR A 108 4.06 -22.80 11.53
C THR A 108 4.17 -24.07 10.66
N ASP A 109 4.32 -23.93 9.34
CA ASP A 109 4.49 -25.08 8.44
C ASP A 109 5.95 -25.57 8.37
N GLU A 110 6.93 -24.67 8.50
CA GLU A 110 8.35 -25.03 8.56
C GLU A 110 8.73 -25.70 9.88
N SER A 111 8.12 -25.30 10.98
CA SER A 111 8.31 -25.90 12.31
C SER A 111 7.69 -27.29 12.49
N LYS A 112 6.85 -27.75 11.55
CA LYS A 112 6.28 -29.12 11.53
C LYS A 112 7.08 -30.11 10.68
N LYS A 113 8.13 -29.65 10.00
CA LYS A 113 9.01 -30.47 9.15
C LYS A 113 10.38 -30.77 9.77
N GLY A 114 10.60 -30.34 11.01
CA GLY A 114 11.80 -30.64 11.81
C GLY A 114 11.58 -31.76 12.80
#